data_AF-A0A9N9Y605-F1
#
_entry.id   AF-A0A9N9Y605-F1
#
_cell.length_a   1.000
_cell.length_b   1.000
_cell.length_c   1.000
_cell.angle_alpha   90.00
_cell.angle_beta   90.00
_cell.angle_gamma   90.00
#
_symmetry.space_group_name_H-M   'P 1'
#
loop_
_entity.id
_entity.type
_entity.pdbx_description
1 polymer ?
#
loop_
_entity_poly.entity_id
_entity_poly.type
_entity_poly.pdbx_seq_one_letter_code
_entity_poly.pdbx_strand_id
1 'polypeptide(L)'
;MGLWDAFSEIVESVTPWSTVEAEAPAQEQEEAPEDDSKDDEEEEEEEEEEEEEEEETVDPKEQIEEECKNAPQCASAKHHFDHCVERVQQQEEDGGAKEDCVEEFFHLAHCATDCAAPKVWARLK
;
A
#
# COMPACT_ATOMS: atom_id res chain seq x y z
N MET A 1 -4.42 -4.35 45.49
CA MET A 1 -4.38 -4.56 44.03
C MET A 1 -5.72 -5.16 43.66
N GLY A 2 -6.72 -4.29 43.59
CA GLY A 2 -8.10 -4.69 43.30
C GLY A 2 -8.30 -4.84 41.81
N LEU A 3 -9.31 -5.60 41.41
CA LEU A 3 -9.74 -5.72 40.02
C LEU A 3 -10.03 -4.34 39.38
N TRP A 4 -10.47 -3.37 40.19
CA TRP A 4 -10.69 -1.98 39.79
C TRP A 4 -9.43 -1.24 39.33
N ASP A 5 -8.27 -1.55 39.89
CA ASP A 5 -7.00 -0.96 39.47
C ASP A 5 -6.63 -1.43 38.06
N ALA A 6 -6.86 -2.72 37.75
CA ALA A 6 -6.58 -3.30 36.44
C ALA A 6 -7.50 -2.74 35.33
N PHE A 7 -8.78 -2.46 35.65
CA PHE A 7 -9.67 -1.81 34.69
C PHE A 7 -9.26 -0.36 34.40
N SER A 8 -8.74 0.37 35.39
CA SER A 8 -8.25 1.74 35.20
C SER A 8 -7.01 1.78 34.29
N GLU A 9 -6.04 0.87 34.49
CA GLU A 9 -4.85 0.78 33.63
C GLU A 9 -5.18 0.43 32.18
N ILE A 10 -6.20 -0.41 31.95
CA ILE A 10 -6.65 -0.77 30.60
C ILE A 10 -7.35 0.41 29.90
N VAL A 11 -8.16 1.20 30.63
CA VAL A 11 -8.80 2.38 30.04
C VAL A 11 -7.77 3.47 29.76
N GLU A 12 -6.83 3.72 30.68
CA GLU A 12 -5.81 4.76 30.53
C GLU A 12 -4.82 4.46 29.40
N SER A 13 -4.50 3.19 29.14
CA SER A 13 -3.63 2.79 28.02
C SER A 13 -4.29 2.86 26.64
N VAL A 14 -5.62 2.88 26.58
CA VAL A 14 -6.38 2.93 25.32
C VAL A 14 -6.80 4.37 24.96
N THR A 15 -6.84 5.28 25.92
CA THR A 15 -7.22 6.69 25.70
C THR A 15 -6.12 7.74 25.42
N PRO A 16 -4.79 7.47 25.32
CA PRO A 16 -3.82 8.56 25.15
C PRO A 16 -3.96 9.34 23.83
N TRP A 17 -4.61 8.75 22.82
CA TRP A 17 -4.78 9.35 21.49
C TRP A 17 -6.23 9.66 21.12
N SER A 18 -7.19 9.49 22.04
CA SER A 18 -8.62 9.74 21.77
C SER A 18 -9.08 11.18 22.05
N THR A 19 -8.23 12.04 22.62
CA THR A 19 -8.52 13.47 22.74
C THR A 19 -8.09 14.17 21.44
N VAL A 20 -8.93 14.06 20.41
CA VAL A 20 -8.83 14.95 19.25
C VAL A 20 -9.10 16.37 19.74
N GLU A 21 -8.06 17.20 19.75
CA GLU A 21 -8.16 18.64 19.89
C GLU A 21 -8.86 19.17 18.64
N ALA A 22 -10.19 19.21 18.69
CA ALA A 22 -11.02 19.82 17.68
C ALA A 22 -10.83 21.34 17.77
N GLU A 23 -9.83 21.87 17.08
CA GLU A 23 -9.78 23.29 16.73
C GLU A 23 -10.95 23.60 15.78
N ALA A 24 -11.99 24.19 16.36
CA ALA A 24 -13.03 24.90 15.63
C ALA A 24 -12.46 26.25 15.14
N PRO A 25 -12.82 26.65 13.91
CA PRO A 25 -13.59 27.88 13.82
C PRO A 25 -14.94 27.62 13.15
N ALA A 26 -15.98 28.12 13.81
CA ALA A 26 -17.32 28.21 13.28
C ALA A 26 -17.49 29.52 12.48
N GLN A 27 -18.45 29.49 11.54
CA GLN A 27 -19.12 30.60 10.84
C GLN A 27 -18.37 31.13 9.59
N GLU A 28 -18.98 31.36 8.42
CA GLU A 28 -20.37 31.65 8.05
C GLU A 28 -20.59 31.48 6.51
N GLN A 29 -21.84 31.52 6.06
CA GLN A 29 -22.37 31.59 4.67
C GLN A 29 -21.65 32.62 3.76
N GLU A 30 -21.63 32.61 2.42
CA GLU A 30 -22.70 32.50 1.39
C GLU A 30 -22.05 32.62 -0.02
N GLU A 31 -22.75 32.11 -1.06
CA GLU A 31 -22.73 32.48 -2.50
C GLU A 31 -21.45 32.45 -3.39
N ALA A 32 -21.60 31.83 -4.56
CA ALA A 32 -20.91 32.15 -5.81
C ALA A 32 -21.85 33.03 -6.69
N PRO A 33 -21.48 33.63 -7.85
CA PRO A 33 -20.22 33.56 -8.62
C PRO A 33 -19.78 34.89 -9.35
N GLU A 34 -18.71 34.77 -10.17
CA GLU A 34 -18.27 35.58 -11.36
C GLU A 34 -17.78 37.05 -11.20
N ASP A 35 -16.54 37.34 -11.65
CA ASP A 35 -16.23 38.05 -12.93
C ASP A 35 -14.83 38.72 -12.97
N ASP A 36 -14.07 38.32 -13.99
CA ASP A 36 -13.06 39.04 -14.83
C ASP A 36 -11.78 39.72 -14.28
N SER A 37 -10.78 39.68 -15.18
CA SER A 37 -9.52 40.43 -15.26
C SER A 37 -8.29 39.67 -14.73
N LYS A 38 -7.55 38.88 -15.54
CA LYS A 38 -6.70 39.23 -16.69
C LYS A 38 -5.50 40.11 -16.28
N ASP A 39 -4.31 39.62 -16.67
CA ASP A 39 -2.97 40.26 -16.67
C ASP A 39 -2.04 39.81 -15.53
N ASP A 40 -1.21 38.78 -15.79
CA ASP A 40 0.22 38.70 -15.39
C ASP A 40 0.86 37.46 -16.09
N GLU A 41 0.89 37.48 -17.43
CA GLU A 41 1.68 36.56 -18.27
C GLU A 41 3.12 37.10 -18.38
N GLU A 42 3.93 37.08 -17.32
CA GLU A 42 5.39 37.37 -17.46
C GLU A 42 6.31 36.82 -16.34
N GLU A 43 5.85 35.87 -15.51
CA GLU A 43 6.69 35.17 -14.52
C GLU A 43 6.75 33.63 -14.70
N GLU A 44 6.18 33.07 -15.78
CA GLU A 44 6.14 31.61 -16.01
C GLU A 44 7.33 31.03 -16.79
N GLU A 45 8.33 31.82 -17.22
CA GLU A 45 9.44 31.31 -18.06
C GLU A 45 10.71 30.85 -17.30
N GLU A 46 10.78 30.95 -15.95
CA GLU A 46 11.97 30.50 -15.19
C GLU A 46 11.72 29.39 -14.15
N GLU A 47 10.49 28.95 -13.90
CA GLU A 47 10.20 27.84 -12.95
C GLU A 47 9.83 26.50 -13.60
N GLU A 48 9.65 26.40 -14.92
CA GLU A 48 9.29 25.14 -15.60
C GLU A 48 10.49 24.23 -15.97
N GLU A 49 11.74 24.64 -15.76
CA GLU A 49 12.93 23.84 -16.13
C GLU A 49 13.56 23.01 -14.98
N GLU A 50 12.97 22.97 -13.77
CA GLU A 50 13.50 22.18 -12.63
C GLU A 50 12.66 20.94 -12.23
N GLU A 51 11.65 20.55 -13.01
CA GLU A 51 11.04 19.20 -12.91
C GLU A 51 11.72 18.18 -13.86
N GLU A 52 13.04 18.30 -14.05
CA GLU A 52 13.85 17.23 -14.66
C GLU A 52 13.80 15.98 -13.77
N GLU A 53 12.93 15.03 -14.16
CA GLU A 53 13.11 13.59 -14.04
C GLU A 53 13.69 13.11 -12.67
N GLU A 54 12.88 13.09 -11.62
CA GLU A 54 13.02 12.00 -10.64
C GLU A 54 12.61 10.69 -11.33
N GLU A 55 13.48 10.17 -12.19
CA GLU A 55 13.37 8.82 -12.75
C GLU A 55 13.46 7.84 -11.57
N GLU A 56 12.29 7.46 -11.02
CA GLU A 56 12.19 6.58 -9.86
C GLU A 56 13.01 5.32 -10.14
N THR A 57 14.16 5.20 -9.49
CA THR A 57 15.08 4.09 -9.74
C THR A 57 14.39 2.79 -9.33
N VAL A 58 13.88 2.04 -10.31
CA VAL A 58 13.10 0.82 -10.06
C VAL A 58 13.96 -0.20 -9.30
N ASP A 59 13.46 -0.71 -8.17
CA ASP A 59 14.17 -1.72 -7.38
C ASP A 59 14.40 -2.98 -8.23
N PRO A 60 15.68 -3.36 -8.49
CA PRO A 60 16.00 -4.57 -9.23
C PRO A 60 15.37 -5.84 -8.62
N LYS A 61 15.09 -5.85 -7.31
CA LYS A 61 14.45 -6.96 -6.63
C LYS A 61 13.06 -7.23 -7.19
N GLU A 62 12.23 -6.21 -7.42
CA GLU A 62 10.84 -6.42 -7.84
C GLU A 62 10.77 -7.07 -9.22
N GLN A 63 11.57 -6.57 -10.17
CA GLN A 63 11.68 -7.15 -11.51
C GLN A 63 12.17 -8.60 -11.45
N ILE A 64 13.21 -8.88 -10.66
CA ILE A 64 13.78 -10.23 -10.54
C ILE A 64 12.81 -11.19 -9.85
N GLU A 65 12.10 -10.75 -8.83
CA GLU A 65 11.09 -11.56 -8.14
C GLU A 65 9.91 -11.88 -9.07
N GLU A 66 9.47 -10.94 -9.90
CA GLU A 66 8.42 -11.18 -10.90
C GLU A 66 8.87 -12.20 -11.96
N GLU A 67 10.07 -12.05 -12.51
CA GLU A 67 10.66 -13.05 -13.42
C GLU A 67 10.72 -14.44 -12.76
N CYS A 68 11.10 -14.50 -11.48
CA CYS A 68 11.19 -15.75 -10.73
C CYS A 68 9.82 -16.37 -10.39
N LYS A 69 8.79 -15.57 -10.11
CA LYS A 69 7.40 -16.04 -9.94
C LYS A 69 6.88 -16.70 -11.23
N ASN A 70 7.25 -16.16 -12.39
CA ASN A 70 6.83 -16.67 -13.70
C ASN A 70 7.76 -17.74 -14.28
N ALA A 71 8.82 -18.10 -13.56
CA ALA A 71 9.80 -19.06 -14.05
C ALA A 71 9.25 -20.50 -14.05
N PRO A 72 9.71 -21.38 -14.95
CA PRO A 72 9.18 -22.74 -15.09
C PRO A 72 9.25 -23.58 -13.81
N GLN A 73 10.28 -23.37 -12.97
CA GLN A 73 10.42 -24.10 -11.70
C GLN A 73 9.35 -23.72 -10.65
N CYS A 74 8.77 -22.52 -10.75
CA CYS A 74 7.73 -22.04 -9.82
C CYS A 74 6.31 -22.18 -10.40
N ALA A 75 6.16 -22.69 -11.63
CA ALA A 75 4.88 -22.76 -12.33
C ALA A 75 3.79 -23.54 -11.56
N SER A 76 4.15 -24.64 -10.88
CA SER A 76 3.17 -25.41 -10.10
C SER A 76 2.68 -24.63 -8.88
N ALA A 77 3.59 -23.99 -8.13
CA ALA A 77 3.23 -23.19 -6.97
C ALA A 77 2.37 -21.98 -7.38
N LYS A 78 2.73 -21.33 -8.50
CA LYS A 78 1.94 -20.25 -9.09
C LYS A 78 0.54 -20.70 -9.48
N HIS A 79 0.40 -21.83 -10.17
CA HIS A 79 -0.89 -22.37 -10.56
C HIS A 79 -1.80 -22.64 -9.34
N HIS A 80 -1.25 -23.19 -8.25
CA HIS A 80 -2.03 -23.41 -7.03
C HIS A 80 -2.48 -22.11 -6.37
N PHE A 81 -1.59 -21.11 -6.32
CA PHE A 81 -1.93 -19.78 -5.81
C PHE A 81 -3.02 -19.11 -6.64
N ASP A 82 -2.88 -19.08 -7.97
CA ASP A 82 -3.85 -18.46 -8.86
C ASP A 82 -5.23 -19.15 -8.74
N HIS A 83 -5.26 -20.49 -8.67
CA HIS A 83 -6.49 -21.24 -8.44
C HIS A 83 -7.11 -20.97 -7.06
N CYS A 84 -6.30 -20.79 -6.01
CA CYS A 84 -6.81 -20.40 -4.70
C CYS A 84 -7.46 -19.01 -4.78
N VAL A 85 -6.80 -18.04 -5.43
CA VAL A 85 -7.31 -16.67 -5.57
C VAL A 85 -8.65 -16.66 -6.31
N GLU A 86 -8.79 -17.42 -7.40
CA GLU A 86 -10.06 -17.56 -8.12
C GLU A 86 -11.17 -18.11 -7.22
N ARG A 87 -10.85 -19.09 -6.36
CA ARG A 87 -11.82 -19.70 -5.43
C ARG A 87 -12.21 -18.76 -4.30
N VAL A 88 -11.27 -17.98 -3.77
CA VAL A 88 -11.55 -16.94 -2.76
C VAL A 88 -12.44 -15.85 -3.33
N GLN A 89 -12.14 -15.35 -4.54
CA GLN A 89 -12.96 -14.34 -5.21
C GLN A 89 -14.40 -14.81 -5.41
N GLN A 90 -14.61 -16.06 -5.82
CA GLN A 90 -15.96 -16.65 -5.93
C GLN A 90 -16.67 -16.71 -4.56
N GLN A 91 -15.95 -17.06 -3.48
CA GLN A 91 -16.53 -17.12 -2.14
C GLN A 91 -16.88 -15.74 -1.58
N GLU A 92 -16.14 -14.68 -1.93
CA GLU A 92 -16.47 -13.31 -1.55
C GLU A 92 -17.77 -12.83 -2.21
N GLU A 93 -18.01 -13.21 -3.46
CA GLU A 93 -19.25 -12.89 -4.19
C GLU A 93 -20.47 -13.66 -3.65
N ASP A 94 -20.29 -14.94 -3.30
CA ASP A 94 -21.38 -15.84 -2.87
C ASP A 94 -21.68 -15.77 -1.36
N GLY A 95 -20.96 -14.94 -0.60
CA GLY A 95 -21.08 -14.87 0.86
C GLY A 95 -20.63 -16.16 1.57
N GLY A 96 -19.71 -16.90 0.95
CA GLY A 96 -19.15 -18.16 1.40
C GLY A 96 -18.19 -18.05 2.58
N ALA A 97 -17.55 -19.16 2.93
CA ALA A 97 -16.57 -19.20 4.01
C ALA A 97 -15.32 -18.38 3.63
N LYS A 98 -14.71 -17.71 4.61
CA LYS A 98 -13.46 -16.95 4.39
C LYS A 98 -12.28 -17.91 4.45
N GLU A 99 -12.03 -18.63 3.36
CA GLU A 99 -10.71 -19.24 3.15
C GLU A 99 -9.71 -18.14 2.73
N ASP A 100 -8.42 -18.38 2.98
CA ASP A 100 -7.33 -17.51 2.53
C ASP A 100 -6.31 -18.32 1.71
N CYS A 101 -5.46 -17.61 0.97
CA CYS A 101 -4.43 -18.21 0.11
C CYS A 101 -3.03 -18.04 0.67
N VAL A 102 -2.89 -17.88 2.00
CA VAL A 102 -1.61 -17.56 2.62
C VAL A 102 -0.63 -18.74 2.48
N GLU A 103 -1.12 -19.98 2.56
CA GLU A 103 -0.29 -21.17 2.36
C GLU A 103 0.26 -21.25 0.93
N GLU A 104 -0.60 -21.13 -0.08
CA GLU A 104 -0.20 -21.15 -1.49
C GLU A 104 0.70 -19.97 -1.84
N PHE A 105 0.44 -18.81 -1.24
CA PHE A 105 1.32 -17.65 -1.34
C PHE A 105 2.71 -17.96 -0.79
N PHE A 106 2.82 -18.59 0.38
CA PHE A 106 4.12 -18.96 0.95
C PHE A 106 4.87 -19.97 0.08
N HIS A 107 4.19 -20.92 -0.55
CA HIS A 107 4.82 -21.84 -1.49
C HIS A 107 5.37 -21.10 -2.73
N LEU A 108 4.61 -20.18 -3.31
CA LEU A 108 5.06 -19.37 -4.45
C LEU A 108 6.19 -18.42 -4.05
N ALA A 109 6.04 -17.71 -2.93
CA ALA A 109 7.03 -16.77 -2.42
C ALA A 109 8.34 -17.48 -2.10
N HIS A 110 8.31 -18.64 -1.43
CA HIS A 110 9.49 -19.42 -1.14
C HIS A 110 10.25 -19.81 -2.42
N CYS A 111 9.54 -20.32 -3.43
CA CYS A 111 10.14 -20.66 -4.72
C CYS A 111 10.74 -19.43 -5.43
N ALA A 112 10.00 -18.31 -5.45
CA ALA A 112 10.45 -17.09 -6.10
C ALA A 112 11.66 -16.48 -5.39
N THR A 113 11.69 -16.47 -4.06
CA THR A 113 12.81 -15.97 -3.25
C THR A 113 14.06 -16.83 -3.42
N ASP A 114 13.94 -18.16 -3.44
CA ASP A 114 15.08 -19.05 -3.69
C ASP A 114 15.69 -18.82 -5.09
N CYS A 115 14.84 -18.52 -6.09
CA CYS A 115 15.27 -18.14 -7.43
C CYS A 115 15.90 -16.73 -7.48
N ALA A 116 15.32 -15.76 -6.76
CA ALA A 116 15.69 -14.35 -6.83
C ALA A 116 16.94 -14.03 -6.02
N ALA A 117 17.13 -14.67 -4.86
CA ALA A 117 18.22 -14.38 -3.93
C ALA A 117 19.60 -14.26 -4.61
N PRO A 118 20.11 -15.25 -5.37
CA PRO A 118 21.43 -15.12 -5.98
C PRO A 118 21.51 -14.03 -7.07
N LYS A 119 20.39 -13.67 -7.70
CA LYS A 119 20.32 -12.67 -8.77
C LYS A 119 20.28 -11.25 -8.20
N VAL A 120 19.51 -11.03 -7.14
CA VAL A 120 19.41 -9.73 -6.46
C VAL A 120 20.77 -9.32 -5.91
N TRP A 121 21.45 -10.21 -5.18
CA TRP A 121 22.78 -9.93 -4.62
C TRP A 121 23.86 -9.69 -5.68
N ALA A 122 23.66 -10.17 -6.92
CA ALA A 122 24.59 -9.90 -8.02
C ALA A 122 24.39 -8.50 -8.64
N ARG A 123 23.24 -7.84 -8.40
CA ARG A 123 22.92 -6.50 -8.92
C ARG A 123 23.24 -5.38 -7.94
N LEU A 124 23.20 -5.67 -6.65
CA LEU A 124 23.52 -4.72 -5.58
C LEU A 124 25.06 -4.57 -5.47
N LYS A 125 25.54 -3.32 -5.36
CA LYS A 125 26.96 -2.99 -5.15
C LYS A 125 27.20 -2.50 -3.73
#